data_AF-A0A7K0EIU2-F1
#
_entry.id   AF-A0A7K0EIU2-F1
#
_cell.length_a   1.000
_cell.length_b   1.000
_cell.length_c   1.000
_cell.angle_alpha   90.00
_cell.angle_beta   90.00
_cell.angle_gamma   90.00
#
_symmetry.space_group_name_H-M   'P 1'
#
loop_
_entity.id
_entity.type
_entity.pdbx_description
1 polymer ?
#
loop_
_entity_poly.entity_id
_entity_poly.type
_entity_poly.pdbx_seq_one_letter_code
_entity_poly.pdbx_strand_id
1 'polypeptide(L)' 'MKLYCYRPGGHGQWSFFVVASSEEEAFAKVQAEVDCLRSEMHNYECQGWDTDYYSLEILEPGEVATNEND' A
#
# COMPACT_ATOMS: atom_id res chain seq x y z
N MET A 1 -9.53 -13.36 -7.55
CA MET A 1 -8.46 -12.73 -6.75
C MET A 1 -7.62 -11.90 -7.69
N LYS A 2 -7.19 -10.72 -7.23
CA LYS A 2 -6.35 -9.77 -7.96
C LYS A 2 -5.18 -9.36 -7.05
N LEU A 3 -4.06 -8.93 -7.65
CA LEU A 3 -2.96 -8.32 -6.92
C LEU A 3 -3.23 -6.81 -6.85
N TYR A 4 -3.33 -6.28 -5.64
CA TYR A 4 -3.49 -4.86 -5.37
C TYR A 4 -2.16 -4.30 -4.87
N CYS A 5 -1.75 -3.16 -5.39
CA CYS A 5 -0.55 -2.44 -5.04
C CYS A 5 -0.92 -1.05 -4.53
N TYR A 6 -0.66 -0.77 -3.27
CA TYR A 6 -0.75 0.57 -2.71
C TYR A 6 0.63 1.23 -2.76
N ARG A 7 0.76 2.29 -3.55
CA ARG A 7 2.00 3.04 -3.75
C ARG A 7 1.90 4.43 -3.13
N PRO A 8 2.87 4.85 -2.31
CA PRO A 8 2.94 6.22 -1.84
C PRO A 8 3.34 7.15 -2.99
N GLY A 9 2.89 8.40 -2.96
CA GLY A 9 3.32 9.43 -3.90
C GLY A 9 4.76 9.90 -3.62
N GLY A 10 5.65 9.79 -4.61
CA GLY A 10 7.02 10.29 -4.56
C GLY A 10 7.95 9.52 -3.61
N HIS A 11 8.81 10.24 -2.87
CA HIS A 11 9.65 9.71 -1.79
C HIS A 11 8.77 9.18 -0.65
N GLY A 12 8.25 7.98 -0.85
CA GLY A 12 7.45 7.28 0.13
C GLY A 12 8.18 6.17 0.82
N GLN A 13 7.68 5.85 2.00
CA GLN A 13 8.32 4.90 2.88
C GLN A 13 8.13 3.50 2.29
N TRP A 14 6.89 3.02 2.24
CA TRP A 14 6.58 1.61 2.01
C TRP A 14 5.52 1.48 0.90
N SER A 15 5.65 0.47 0.05
CA SER A 15 4.58 0.04 -0.86
C SER A 15 3.97 -1.26 -0.36
N PHE A 16 2.65 -1.39 -0.42
CA PHE A 16 1.95 -2.59 0.04
C PHE A 16 1.42 -3.39 -1.13
N PHE A 17 1.64 -4.70 -1.10
CA PHE A 17 1.15 -5.63 -2.11
C PHE A 17 0.26 -6.66 -1.42
N VAL A 18 -0.98 -6.81 -1.89
CA VAL A 18 -1.94 -7.73 -1.29
C VAL A 18 -2.77 -8.44 -2.34
N VAL A 19 -2.99 -9.74 -2.13
CA VAL A 19 -3.94 -10.52 -2.94
C VAL A 19 -5.29 -10.54 -2.24
N ALA A 20 -6.33 -10.06 -2.94
CA ALA A 20 -7.68 -9.96 -2.42
C ALA A 20 -8.73 -10.19 -3.52
N SER A 21 -9.99 -10.35 -3.11
CA SER A 21 -11.14 -10.54 -4.01
C SER A 21 -11.84 -9.22 -4.35
N SER A 22 -11.65 -8.19 -3.53
CA SER A 22 -12.17 -6.83 -3.71
C SER A 22 -11.19 -5.78 -3.19
N GLU A 23 -11.39 -4.52 -3.58
CA GLU A 23 -10.64 -3.38 -3.05
C GLU A 23 -10.87 -3.18 -1.55
N GLU A 24 -12.11 -3.42 -1.07
CA GLU A 24 -12.45 -3.36 0.35
C GLU A 24 -11.67 -4.40 1.17
N GLU A 25 -11.56 -5.64 0.67
CA GLU A 25 -10.77 -6.69 1.31
C GLU A 25 -9.27 -6.37 1.27
N ALA A 26 -8.78 -5.81 0.15
CA ALA A 26 -7.40 -5.36 0.02
C ALA A 26 -7.07 -4.29 1.06
N PHE A 27 -7.93 -3.27 1.18
CA PHE A 27 -7.78 -2.20 2.14
C PHE A 27 -7.77 -2.72 3.58
N ALA A 28 -8.74 -3.57 3.95
CA ALA A 28 -8.82 -4.11 5.31
C ALA A 28 -7.57 -4.90 5.71
N LYS A 29 -7.00 -5.67 4.78
CA LYS A 29 -5.75 -6.42 5.00
C LYS A 29 -4.55 -5.50 5.19
N VAL A 30 -4.40 -4.48 4.35
CA VAL A 30 -3.27 -3.54 4.46
C VAL A 30 -3.43 -2.64 5.70
N GLN A 31 -4.66 -2.21 6.02
CA GLN A 31 -4.96 -1.46 7.24
C GLN A 31 -4.50 -2.21 8.49
N ALA A 32 -4.77 -3.51 8.58
CA ALA A 32 -4.33 -4.34 9.71
C ALA A 32 -2.80 -4.39 9.85
N GLU A 33 -2.08 -4.45 8.72
CA GLU A 33 -0.61 -4.37 8.71
C GLU A 33 -0.12 -2.99 9.14
N VAL A 34 -0.70 -1.91 8.60
CA VAL A 34 -0.36 -0.53 8.98
C VAL A 34 -0.58 -0.27 10.47
N ASP A 35 -1.66 -0.80 11.05
CA ASP A 35 -1.93 -0.68 12.48
C ASP A 35 -0.91 -1.46 13.32
N CYS A 36 -0.49 -2.65 12.85
CA CYS A 36 0.60 -3.42 13.46
C CYS A 36 1.90 -2.61 13.46
N LEU A 37 2.29 -2.06 12.32
CA LEU A 37 3.50 -1.26 12.15
C LEU A 37 3.50 -0.01 13.01
N ARG A 38 2.38 0.71 13.09
CA ARG A 38 2.21 1.86 13.97
C ARG A 38 2.35 1.50 15.45
N SER A 39 2.00 0.27 15.82
CA SER A 39 2.13 -0.22 17.20
C SER A 39 3.55 -0.68 17.55
N GLU A 40 4.30 -1.20 16.58
CA GLU A 40 5.64 -1.76 16.77
C GLU A 40 6.77 -0.77 16.49
N MET A 41 6.57 0.19 15.59
CA MET A 41 7.60 1.11 15.11
C MET A 41 7.21 2.58 15.39
N HIS A 42 8.14 3.36 15.94
CA HIS A 42 7.91 4.76 16.32
C HIS A 42 7.52 5.63 15.11
N ASN A 43 6.20 5.91 14.96
CA ASN A 43 5.50 7.03 14.31
C ASN A 43 5.90 7.55 12.91
N TYR A 44 7.02 7.14 12.35
CA TYR A 44 7.45 7.65 11.05
C TYR A 44 6.78 6.87 9.93
N GLU A 45 6.51 5.58 10.09
CA GLU A 45 6.11 4.71 9.00
C GLU A 45 4.59 4.79 8.75
N CYS A 46 4.21 5.08 7.50
CA CYS A 46 2.83 5.13 6.98
C CYS A 46 2.00 6.37 7.37
N GLN A 47 2.62 7.55 7.44
CA GLN A 47 1.92 8.80 7.80
C GLN A 47 0.80 9.22 6.84
N GLY A 48 0.92 8.92 5.54
CA GLY A 48 -0.11 9.23 4.54
C GLY A 48 -1.10 8.10 4.26
N TRP A 49 -1.08 7.01 5.04
CA TRP A 49 -2.05 5.92 4.85
C TRP A 49 -3.48 6.41 5.14
N ASP A 50 -4.44 5.97 4.31
CA ASP A 50 -5.85 6.43 4.29
C ASP A 50 -6.05 7.91 3.88
N THR A 51 -5.05 8.51 3.24
CA THR A 51 -5.17 9.80 2.56
C THR A 51 -4.96 9.65 1.05
N ASP A 52 -5.01 10.78 0.33
CA ASP A 52 -4.64 10.89 -1.10
C ASP A 52 -3.15 10.64 -1.39
N TYR A 53 -2.35 10.38 -0.37
CA TYR A 53 -0.93 10.09 -0.50
C TYR A 53 -0.64 8.70 -1.10
N TYR A 54 -1.53 7.73 -0.87
CA TYR A 54 -1.42 6.40 -1.48
C TYR A 54 -2.33 6.27 -2.70
N SER A 55 -1.77 5.77 -3.79
CA SER A 55 -2.50 5.35 -4.99
C SER A 55 -2.67 3.83 -5.00
N LEU A 56 -3.84 3.36 -5.44
CA LEU A 56 -4.12 1.95 -5.62
C LEU A 56 -4.04 1.58 -7.10
N GLU A 57 -3.24 0.55 -7.39
CA GLU A 57 -3.12 -0.05 -8.71
C GLU A 57 -3.43 -1.54 -8.62
N ILE A 58 -4.11 -2.07 -9.64
CA ILE A 58 -4.38 -3.50 -9.76
C ILE A 58 -3.39 -4.05 -10.79
N LEU A 59 -2.54 -4.97 -10.37
CA LEU A 59 -1.47 -5.51 -11.18
C LEU A 59 -1.84 -6.87 -11.79
N GLU A 60 -1.48 -7.04 -13.06
CA GLU A 60 -1.46 -8.31 -13.77
C GLU A 60 -0.07 -8.97 -13.71
N PRO A 61 0.01 -10.31 -13.90
CA PRO A 61 1.29 -11.00 -13.95
C PRO A 61 2.23 -10.42 -15.02
N GLY A 62 3.41 -9.98 -14.59
CA GLY A 62 4.45 -9.42 -15.45
C GLY A 62 4.45 -7.89 -15.54
N GLU A 63 3.49 -7.20 -14.92
CA GLU A 63 3.52 -5.75 -14.81
C GLU A 63 4.54 -5.27 -13.78
N VAL A 64 5.11 -4.08 -14.04
CA VAL A 64 6.08 -3.41 -13.17
C VAL A 64 5.46 -2.13 -12.64
N ALA A 65 5.27 -2.06 -11.32
CA ALA A 65 4.85 -0.84 -10.65
C ALA A 65 6.08 0.04 -10.35
N THR A 66 6.08 1.29 -10.84
CA THR A 66 7.13 2.28 -10.54
C THR A 66 6.59 3.26 -9.50
N ASN A 67 7.44 3.87 -8.67
CA ASN A 67 7.00 4.85 -7.66
C ASN A 67 7.45 6.28 -7.99
N GLU A 68 7.77 6.57 -9.26
CA GLU A 68 8.21 7.90 -9.76
C GLU A 68 9.30 8.57 -8.91
N ASN A 69 10.13 7.74 -8.26
CA ASN A 69 11.09 8.16 -7.25
C ASN A 69 12.49 8.46 -7.84
N ASP A 70 12.50 9.08 -9.02
CA ASP A 70 13.72 9.42 -9.78
C ASP A 70 14.54 10.53 -9.09
#